data_AF-A0A8X6WGR0-F1
#
_entry.id   AF-A0A8X6WGR0-F1
#
_cell.length_a   1.000
_cell.length_b   1.000
_cell.length_c   1.000
_cell.angle_alpha   90.00
_cell.angle_beta   90.00
_cell.angle_gamma   90.00
#
_symmetry.space_group_name_H-M   'P 1'
#
loop_
_entity.id
_entity.type
_entity.pdbx_description
1 polymer ?
#
loop_
_entity_poly.entity_id
_entity_poly.type
_entity_poly.pdbx_seq_one_letter_code
_entity_poly.pdbx_strand_id
1 'polypeptide(L)'
;MVLQARSQIYSNELTLSKLKRKCGTLRGVVTKQITKLESDTLIPDIAVEDLEESFQLLTERGEELKLIDSQIESLIEIDGMEAEFDIVEEYREKIMRTRFKVLKLI
;
A
#
# COMPACT_ATOMS: atom_id res chain seq x y z
N MET A 1 -15.79 12.74 -20.18
CA MET A 1 -14.40 12.39 -19.77
C MET A 1 -14.13 12.71 -18.29
N VAL A 2 -14.35 13.93 -17.79
CA VAL A 2 -14.05 14.31 -16.39
C VAL A 2 -14.80 13.48 -15.31
N LEU A 3 -16.09 13.17 -15.52
CA LEU A 3 -16.86 12.35 -14.57
C LEU A 3 -16.37 10.90 -14.47
N GLN A 4 -15.85 10.36 -15.56
CA GLN A 4 -15.36 8.98 -15.64
C GLN A 4 -14.02 8.85 -14.90
N ALA A 5 -13.15 9.85 -15.00
CA ALA A 5 -11.91 9.93 -14.23
C ALA A 5 -12.16 10.03 -12.72
N ARG A 6 -13.11 10.89 -12.27
CA ARG A 6 -13.48 10.99 -10.85
C ARG A 6 -14.07 9.70 -10.29
N SER A 7 -14.91 9.02 -11.07
CA SER A 7 -15.46 7.70 -10.70
C SER A 7 -14.36 6.64 -10.55
N GLN A 8 -13.35 6.68 -11.43
CA GLN A 8 -12.22 5.74 -11.38
C GLN A 8 -11.33 5.99 -10.15
N ILE A 9 -11.03 7.25 -9.83
CA ILE A 9 -10.24 7.63 -8.65
C ILE A 9 -10.91 7.13 -7.37
N TYR A 10 -12.21 7.40 -7.19
CA TYR A 10 -12.96 6.92 -6.03
C TYR A 10 -12.99 5.39 -5.93
N SER A 11 -13.12 4.71 -7.08
CA SER A 11 -13.04 3.25 -7.15
C SER A 11 -11.66 2.71 -6.74
N ASN A 12 -10.59 3.39 -7.15
CA ASN A 12 -9.22 3.01 -6.81
C ASN A 12 -8.94 3.24 -5.32
N GLU A 13 -9.37 4.36 -4.73
CA GLU A 13 -9.24 4.63 -3.30
C GLU A 13 -9.98 3.58 -2.45
N LEU A 14 -11.20 3.23 -2.84
CA LEU A 14 -11.98 2.20 -2.15
C LEU A 14 -11.28 0.83 -2.25
N THR A 15 -10.76 0.48 -3.43
CA THR A 15 -10.02 -0.77 -3.67
C THR A 15 -8.73 -0.81 -2.85
N LEU A 16 -7.96 0.27 -2.84
CA LEU A 16 -6.73 0.42 -2.06
C LEU A 16 -7.00 0.27 -0.56
N SER A 17 -8.07 0.87 -0.05
CA SER A 17 -8.45 0.75 1.37
C SER A 17 -8.77 -0.69 1.77
N LYS A 18 -9.46 -1.45 0.89
CA LYS A 18 -9.78 -2.86 1.09
C LYS A 18 -8.53 -3.73 1.06
N LEU A 19 -7.66 -3.51 0.07
CA LEU A 19 -6.40 -4.23 -0.05
C LEU A 19 -5.48 -3.99 1.15
N LYS A 20 -5.35 -2.75 1.62
CA LYS A 20 -4.57 -2.43 2.84
C LYS A 20 -5.09 -3.16 4.08
N ARG A 21 -6.42 -3.23 4.26
CA ARG A 21 -7.02 -4.01 5.35
C ARG A 21 -6.73 -5.50 5.22
N LYS A 22 -6.92 -6.06 4.01
CA LYS A 22 -6.62 -7.48 3.74
C LYS A 22 -5.15 -7.80 4.00
N CYS A 23 -4.23 -6.96 3.52
CA CYS A 23 -2.79 -7.06 3.76
C CYS A 23 -2.48 -7.07 5.27
N GLY A 24 -3.05 -6.13 6.03
CA GLY A 24 -2.86 -6.07 7.49
C GLY A 24 -3.32 -7.34 8.20
N THR A 25 -4.51 -7.87 7.84
CA THR A 25 -5.01 -9.13 8.39
C THR A 25 -4.10 -10.30 8.03
N LEU A 26 -3.69 -10.41 6.77
CA LEU A 26 -2.85 -11.51 6.28
C LEU A 26 -1.46 -11.47 6.92
N ARG A 27 -0.83 -10.30 7.07
CA ARG A 27 0.42 -10.12 7.82
C ARG A 27 0.29 -10.66 9.23
N GLY A 28 -0.80 -10.32 9.93
CA GLY A 28 -1.05 -10.84 11.28
C GLY A 28 -1.18 -12.36 11.35
N VAL A 29 -1.76 -12.99 10.33
CA VAL A 29 -1.84 -14.46 10.21
C VAL A 29 -0.45 -15.06 9.96
N VAL A 30 0.28 -14.53 8.97
CA VAL A 30 1.64 -14.98 8.62
C VAL A 30 2.59 -14.87 9.81
N THR A 31 2.59 -13.75 10.53
CA THR A 31 3.42 -13.58 11.74
C THR A 31 3.11 -14.63 12.80
N LYS A 32 1.82 -14.89 13.07
CA LYS A 32 1.43 -15.94 14.02
C LYS A 32 1.87 -17.34 13.59
N GLN A 33 1.78 -17.63 12.30
CA GLN A 33 2.22 -18.91 11.74
C GLN A 33 3.74 -19.07 11.85
N ILE A 34 4.52 -18.03 11.56
CA ILE A 34 5.98 -18.02 11.75
C ILE A 34 6.32 -18.31 13.22
N THR A 35 5.76 -17.54 14.15
CA THR A 35 6.04 -17.74 15.59
C THR A 35 5.64 -19.13 16.07
N LYS A 36 4.54 -19.68 15.55
CA LYS A 36 4.13 -21.05 15.86
C LYS A 36 5.14 -22.05 15.33
N LEU A 37 5.54 -21.94 14.06
CA LEU A 37 6.48 -22.85 13.42
C LEU A 37 7.87 -22.80 14.11
N GLU A 38 8.34 -21.60 14.48
CA GLU A 38 9.54 -21.42 15.30
C GLU A 38 9.41 -22.14 16.66
N SER A 39 8.24 -22.09 17.30
CA SER A 39 8.00 -22.79 18.57
C SER A 39 7.92 -24.31 18.38
N ASP A 40 7.25 -24.76 17.32
CA ASP A 40 7.07 -26.18 16.99
C ASP A 40 8.43 -26.85 16.71
N THR A 41 9.38 -26.14 16.10
CA THR A 41 10.75 -26.65 15.87
C THR A 41 11.55 -26.91 17.15
N LEU A 42 11.11 -26.39 18.29
CA LEU A 42 11.74 -26.64 19.60
C LEU A 42 11.14 -27.85 20.32
N ILE A 43 10.05 -28.43 19.81
CA ILE A 43 9.39 -29.59 20.42
C ILE A 43 10.22 -30.85 20.12
N PRO A 44 10.67 -31.59 21.15
CA PRO A 44 11.35 -32.86 20.95
C PRO A 44 10.44 -33.87 20.24
N ASP A 45 11.03 -34.68 19.36
CA ASP A 45 10.36 -35.77 18.63
C ASP A 45 9.17 -35.32 17.76
N ILE A 46 9.09 -34.05 17.37
CA ILE A 46 8.09 -33.57 16.42
C ILE A 46 8.25 -34.25 15.06
N ALA A 47 7.14 -34.64 14.45
CA ALA A 47 7.14 -35.23 13.11
C ALA A 47 7.53 -34.17 12.07
N VAL A 48 8.46 -34.53 11.18
CA VAL A 48 8.91 -33.64 10.10
C VAL A 48 7.77 -33.32 9.15
N GLU A 49 6.87 -34.28 8.94
CA GLU A 49 5.68 -34.13 8.09
C GLU A 49 4.73 -33.03 8.60
N ASP A 50 4.56 -32.91 9.91
CA ASP A 50 3.73 -31.87 10.54
C ASP A 50 4.34 -30.47 10.35
N LEU A 51 5.68 -30.38 10.40
CA LEU A 51 6.40 -29.14 10.11
C LEU A 51 6.33 -28.76 8.64
N GLU A 52 6.44 -29.73 7.73
CA GLU A 52 6.40 -29.51 6.28
C GLU A 52 5.01 -29.01 5.83
N GLU A 53 3.92 -29.59 6.35
CA GLU A 53 2.56 -29.11 6.07
C GLU A 53 2.37 -27.66 6.54
N SER A 54 2.86 -27.34 7.74
CA SER A 54 2.82 -25.99 8.31
C SER A 54 3.65 -25.01 7.47
N PHE A 55 4.81 -25.44 6.98
CA PHE A 55 5.71 -24.64 6.14
C PHE A 55 5.14 -24.39 4.75
N GLN A 56 4.52 -25.40 4.14
CA GLN A 56 3.82 -25.27 2.86
C GLN A 56 2.68 -24.24 2.95
N LEU A 57 1.87 -24.32 4.01
CA LEU A 57 0.81 -23.35 4.26
C LEU A 57 1.36 -21.93 4.46
N LEU A 58 2.47 -21.79 5.20
CA LEU A 58 3.14 -20.50 5.37
C LEU A 58 3.63 -19.92 4.03
N THR A 59 4.18 -20.76 3.17
CA THR A 59 4.67 -20.38 1.84
C THR A 59 3.53 -19.85 0.96
N GLU A 60 2.39 -20.55 0.92
CA GLU A 60 1.20 -20.11 0.18
C GLU A 60 0.67 -18.76 0.67
N ARG A 61 0.66 -18.56 1.99
CA ARG A 61 0.25 -17.27 2.60
C ARG A 61 1.24 -16.15 2.31
N GLY A 62 2.54 -16.47 2.24
CA GLY A 62 3.59 -15.54 1.82
C GLY A 62 3.40 -15.06 0.38
N GLU A 63 3.10 -15.96 -0.55
CA GLU A 63 2.80 -15.61 -1.94
C GLU A 63 1.50 -14.80 -2.07
N GLU A 64 0.45 -15.14 -1.30
CA GLU A 64 -0.78 -14.31 -1.24
C GLU A 64 -0.47 -12.88 -0.78
N LEU A 65 0.42 -12.73 0.22
CA LEU A 65 0.81 -11.43 0.74
C LEU A 65 1.57 -10.61 -0.29
N LYS A 66 2.53 -11.24 -0.98
CA LYS A 66 3.30 -10.60 -2.06
C LYS A 66 2.40 -10.11 -3.18
N LEU A 67 1.41 -10.91 -3.58
CA LEU A 67 0.43 -10.50 -4.59
C LEU A 67 -0.37 -9.26 -4.17
N ILE A 68 -0.84 -9.22 -2.91
CA ILE A 68 -1.59 -8.07 -2.39
C ILE A 68 -0.69 -6.83 -2.33
N ASP A 69 0.57 -6.96 -1.91
CA ASP A 69 1.52 -5.85 -1.86
C ASP A 69 1.78 -5.28 -3.27
N SER A 70 1.97 -6.12 -4.29
CA SER A 70 2.09 -5.65 -5.68
C SER A 70 0.81 -4.98 -6.21
N GLN A 71 -0.37 -5.47 -5.82
CA GLN A 71 -1.64 -4.81 -6.17
C GLN A 71 -1.76 -3.43 -5.53
N ILE A 72 -1.33 -3.28 -4.28
CA ILE A 72 -1.30 -1.98 -3.59
C ILE A 72 -0.34 -1.03 -4.31
N GLU A 73 0.87 -1.47 -4.62
CA GLU A 73 1.86 -0.66 -5.35
C GLU A 73 1.32 -0.18 -6.70
N SER A 74 0.67 -1.07 -7.47
CA SER A 74 0.10 -0.71 -8.78
C SER A 74 -1.04 0.32 -8.74
N LEU A 75 -1.66 0.52 -7.57
CA LEU A 75 -2.76 1.47 -7.37
C LEU A 75 -2.28 2.82 -6.82
N ILE A 76 -1.01 2.92 -6.42
CA ILE A 76 -0.41 4.16 -5.96
C ILE A 76 0.29 4.80 -7.17
N GLU A 77 -0.38 5.76 -7.82
CA GLU A 77 0.25 6.60 -8.85
C GLU A 77 1.19 7.60 -8.17
N ILE A 78 2.48 7.27 -8.13
CA ILE A 78 3.53 8.19 -7.64
C ILE A 78 3.91 9.19 -8.73
N ASP A 79 4.00 8.74 -9.99
CA ASP A 79 4.54 9.50 -11.11
C ASP A 79 3.70 10.75 -11.49
N GLY A 80 2.41 10.77 -11.14
CA GLY A 80 1.53 11.93 -11.38
C GLY A 80 1.54 12.99 -10.28
N MET A 81 1.96 12.62 -9.06
CA MET A 81 1.92 13.53 -7.90
C MET A 81 2.99 14.61 -7.97
N GLU A 82 4.17 14.30 -8.52
CA GLU A 82 5.26 15.28 -8.69
C GLU A 82 4.86 16.40 -9.67
N ALA A 83 4.27 16.04 -10.81
CA ALA A 83 3.80 17.02 -11.78
C ALA A 83 2.66 17.90 -11.24
N GLU A 84 1.72 17.34 -10.47
CA GLU A 84 0.70 18.15 -9.78
C GLU A 84 1.33 19.08 -8.72
N PHE A 85 2.33 18.60 -7.98
CA PHE A 85 3.03 19.41 -6.99
C PHE A 85 3.75 20.61 -7.64
N ASP A 86 4.44 20.39 -8.76
CA ASP A 86 5.10 21.44 -9.53
C ASP A 86 4.11 22.50 -10.03
N ILE A 87 2.95 22.06 -10.54
CA ILE A 87 1.88 22.97 -10.97
C ILE A 87 1.36 23.81 -9.81
N VAL A 88 1.14 23.20 -8.64
CA VAL A 88 0.67 23.90 -7.43
C VAL A 88 1.68 24.94 -6.96
N GLU A 89 2.97 24.60 -6.96
CA GLU A 89 4.04 25.53 -6.63
C GLU A 89 4.13 26.69 -7.63
N GLU A 90 3.98 26.42 -8.93
CA GLU A 90 3.93 27.47 -9.95
C GLU A 90 2.79 28.48 -9.70
N TYR A 91 1.59 27.96 -9.38
CA TYR A 91 0.45 28.81 -9.03
C TYR A 91 0.69 29.61 -7.75
N ARG A 92 1.28 28.97 -6.72
CA ARG A 92 1.63 29.63 -5.46
C ARG A 92 2.58 30.81 -5.70
N GLU A 93 3.60 30.63 -6.53
CA GLU A 93 4.51 31.71 -6.89
C GLU A 93 3.82 32.83 -7.69
N LYS A 94 2.96 32.49 -8.65
CA LYS A 94 2.19 33.49 -9.42
C LYS A 94 1.31 34.34 -8.50
N ILE A 95 0.67 33.73 -7.52
CA ILE A 95 -0.14 34.42 -6.52
C ILE A 95 0.73 35.38 -5.70
N MET A 96 1.88 34.91 -5.19
CA MET A 96 2.80 35.77 -4.43
C MET A 96 3.31 36.96 -5.25
N ARG A 97 3.75 36.69 -6.50
CA ARG A 97 4.22 37.74 -7.43
C ARG A 97 3.12 38.78 -7.68
N THR A 98 1.89 38.33 -7.87
CA THR A 98 0.74 39.22 -8.11
C THR A 98 0.42 40.05 -6.86
N ARG A 99 0.39 39.41 -5.68
CA ARG A 99 0.19 40.10 -4.40
C ARG A 99 1.24 41.18 -4.15
N PHE A 100 2.51 40.89 -4.44
CA PHE A 100 3.59 41.87 -4.29
C PHE A 100 3.43 43.07 -5.23
N LYS A 101 2.99 42.84 -6.48
CA LYS A 101 2.68 43.92 -7.42
C LYS A 101 1.55 44.81 -6.91
N VAL A 102 0.49 44.22 -6.35
CA VAL A 102 -0.63 44.98 -5.76
C VAL A 102 -0.17 45.83 -4.57
N LEU A 103 0.65 45.28 -3.68
CA LEU A 103 1.18 46.02 -2.52
C LEU A 103 2.10 47.18 -2.89
N LYS A 104 2.73 47.16 -4.07
CA LYS A 104 3.53 48.29 -4.59
C LYS A 104 2.70 49.44 -5.19
N LEU A 105 1.39 49.24 -5.38
CA LEU A 105 0.47 50.26 -5.91
C LEU A 105 -0.23 51.06 -4.81
N ILE A 106 0.00 50.71 -3.55
CA ILE A 106 -0.50 51.37 -2.34
C ILE A 106 0.68 52.11 -1.71
#